data_AF-A0A553HLK7-F1
#
_entry.id   AF-A0A553HLK7-F1
#
_cell.length_a   1.000
_cell.length_b   1.000
_cell.length_c   1.000
_cell.angle_alpha   90.00
_cell.angle_beta   90.00
_cell.angle_gamma   90.00
#
_symmetry.space_group_name_H-M   'P 1'
#
loop_
_entity.id
_entity.type
_entity.pdbx_description
1 polymer ?
#
loop_
_entity_poly.entity_id
_entity_poly.type
_entity_poly.pdbx_seq_one_letter_code
_entity_poly.pdbx_strand_id
1 'polypeptide(L)'
;MTTNTASSVKGPTARRKDPACGTCRKKCRKCDRKRPICDRCRTKGLRCEGYPPRFQFCEITAPRRQSSVVLRRNSVAVSTCSLPLSTISGESPSGSSAEPEALAAASKTDLASPQASRPPSRARPESNILSIPSSPLPAHSELSAQLSPAYVNSDSSLVGPADLHEETTNQQLIDHFDRILSEHLTIHVQGTANPFREHVLPLAYQHQGILHALLGLSACHMHLSGRHESQRLVTISLRYRVSALHSLGSLLSKEEVSGLTISEEEYVLGMVLLSVLHDVCETGVSSHGAHLTGVSFLCKRLACPTGSATRSKASIFFISALAWLDMLRGFSGAEKLAYSDDVRKCVRDHGSLSLHTLVGCPPIIFYRIGQVLEAGKSALAGDLSLEYFQMQLDEAEKFFRSWDPDQAVYPTGHREWRCLAEAYRHACLLRILRFPDAFVVSCEDTRVKKSASAILDACADMPRDHRFYKRLLFPLFLAGVDTSSSHQLHYASWCIGEIKHSTGFQHPAMTELLNKVWEERRANAHSSSNVPWMEFTCSKLLRSQHAYLFF
;
A
#
# COMPACT_ATOMS: atom_id res chain seq x y z
N MET A 1 35.00 -72.38 31.26
CA MET A 1 34.78 -71.14 32.04
C MET A 1 35.59 -70.04 31.40
N THR A 2 34.93 -68.96 30.98
CA THR A 2 35.32 -67.54 31.13
C THR A 2 34.69 -66.71 30.01
N THR A 3 33.81 -65.83 30.47
CA THR A 3 33.14 -64.74 29.78
C THR A 3 34.16 -63.73 29.26
N ASN A 4 34.11 -63.38 27.98
CA ASN A 4 34.90 -62.27 27.43
C ASN A 4 34.01 -61.04 27.27
N THR A 5 34.13 -60.12 28.22
CA THR A 5 33.55 -58.78 28.22
C THR A 5 34.38 -57.85 27.34
N ALA A 6 33.83 -57.43 26.20
CA ALA A 6 34.38 -56.32 25.43
C ALA A 6 33.61 -55.02 25.76
N SER A 7 34.29 -54.09 26.42
CA SER A 7 33.86 -52.74 26.73
C SER A 7 33.90 -51.84 25.49
N SER A 8 32.75 -51.60 24.86
CA SER A 8 32.62 -50.62 23.78
C SER A 8 32.61 -49.20 24.36
N VAL A 9 33.68 -48.45 24.11
CA VAL A 9 33.77 -47.00 24.28
C VAL A 9 32.69 -46.32 23.43
N LYS A 10 31.78 -45.57 24.07
CA LYS A 10 30.71 -44.83 23.40
C LYS A 10 31.25 -43.53 22.79
N GLY A 11 31.41 -43.52 21.47
CA GLY A 11 31.54 -42.27 20.70
C GLY A 11 30.28 -41.39 20.81
N PRO A 12 30.38 -40.09 20.48
CA PRO A 12 29.29 -39.14 20.63
C PRO A 12 28.07 -39.56 19.80
N THR A 13 26.99 -39.86 20.52
CA THR A 13 25.70 -40.31 20.01
C THR A 13 25.13 -39.39 18.94
N ALA A 14 24.57 -40.03 17.91
CA ALA A 14 23.90 -39.50 16.73
C ALA A 14 23.20 -38.13 16.89
N ARG A 15 23.42 -37.25 15.89
CA ARG A 15 22.64 -36.02 15.65
C ARG A 15 21.13 -36.34 15.69
N ARG A 16 20.42 -35.83 16.69
CA ARG A 16 18.98 -36.06 16.88
C ARG A 16 18.16 -35.36 15.79
N LYS A 17 17.28 -36.12 15.13
CA LYS A 17 16.60 -35.77 13.87
C LYS A 17 15.42 -34.79 13.94
N ASP A 18 14.95 -34.35 15.11
CA ASP A 18 13.85 -33.35 15.18
C ASP A 18 13.89 -32.48 16.47
N PRO A 19 13.54 -31.17 16.34
CA PRO A 19 13.51 -30.26 17.48
C PRO A 19 12.41 -30.64 18.49
N ALA A 20 12.62 -30.30 19.76
CA ALA A 20 11.58 -30.37 20.80
C ALA A 20 10.57 -29.21 20.62
N CYS A 21 9.35 -29.36 21.16
CA CYS A 21 8.37 -28.27 21.12
C CYS A 21 8.80 -27.06 21.95
N GLY A 22 8.32 -25.86 21.61
CA GLY A 22 8.67 -24.60 22.27
C GLY A 22 8.47 -24.62 23.78
N THR A 23 7.34 -25.16 24.25
CA THR A 23 7.03 -25.25 25.69
C THR A 23 8.00 -26.16 26.45
N CYS A 24 8.32 -27.34 25.90
CA CYS A 24 9.27 -28.25 26.54
C CYS A 24 10.70 -27.70 26.50
N ARG A 25 11.06 -26.99 25.42
CA ARG A 25 12.36 -26.31 25.29
C ARG A 25 12.50 -25.19 26.32
N LYS A 26 11.53 -24.28 26.44
CA LYS A 26 11.53 -23.17 27.43
C LYS A 26 11.59 -23.67 28.87
N LYS A 27 10.87 -24.77 29.18
CA LYS A 27 10.87 -25.35 30.53
C LYS A 27 12.04 -26.30 30.81
N CYS A 28 13.00 -26.42 29.88
CA CYS A 28 14.15 -27.34 29.96
C CYS A 28 13.76 -28.79 30.29
N ARG A 29 12.68 -29.29 29.68
CA ARG A 29 12.18 -30.66 29.94
C ARG A 29 12.21 -31.53 28.68
N LYS A 30 12.34 -32.85 28.88
CA LYS A 30 12.31 -33.85 27.80
C LYS A 30 10.96 -33.84 27.06
N CYS A 31 11.00 -33.65 25.76
CA CYS A 31 9.85 -33.69 24.84
C CYS A 31 9.78 -35.06 24.14
N ASP A 32 8.58 -35.61 24.05
CA ASP A 32 8.25 -36.85 23.33
C ASP A 32 8.13 -36.65 21.80
N ARG A 33 8.09 -35.40 21.34
CA ARG A 33 8.11 -34.98 19.92
C ARG A 33 6.90 -35.41 19.07
N LYS A 34 5.80 -35.86 19.68
CA LYS A 34 4.55 -36.11 18.95
C LYS A 34 3.95 -34.81 18.40
N ARG A 35 3.48 -34.85 17.16
CA ARG A 35 2.83 -33.73 16.45
C ARG A 35 1.32 -34.00 16.38
N PRO A 36 0.46 -32.97 16.41
CA PRO A 36 0.78 -31.53 16.45
C PRO A 36 1.17 -31.01 17.86
N ILE A 37 0.77 -31.72 18.92
CA ILE A 37 1.04 -31.39 20.32
C ILE A 37 1.76 -32.57 20.98
N CYS A 38 2.82 -32.29 21.76
CA CYS A 38 3.51 -33.35 22.50
C CYS A 38 2.62 -33.90 23.64
N ASP A 39 2.67 -35.21 23.89
CA ASP A 39 1.84 -35.86 24.90
C ASP A 39 2.10 -35.27 26.27
N ARG A 40 3.35 -34.89 26.56
CA ARG A 40 3.68 -34.28 27.85
C ARG A 40 2.96 -32.95 28.08
N CYS A 41 2.85 -32.10 27.07
CA CYS A 41 2.09 -30.85 27.16
C CYS A 41 0.60 -31.17 27.31
N ARG A 42 0.07 -32.17 26.58
CA ARG A 42 -1.32 -32.60 26.66
C ARG A 42 -1.68 -33.12 28.05
N THR A 43 -0.96 -34.09 28.58
CA THR A 43 -1.25 -34.73 29.88
C THR A 43 -1.02 -33.79 31.07
N LYS A 44 -0.19 -32.75 30.91
CA LYS A 44 0.06 -31.74 31.97
C LYS A 44 -0.79 -30.48 31.82
N GLY A 45 -1.74 -30.44 30.88
CA GLY A 45 -2.59 -29.27 30.66
C GLY A 45 -1.80 -28.01 30.26
N LEU A 46 -0.62 -28.16 29.67
CA LEU A 46 0.22 -27.04 29.26
C LEU A 46 -0.06 -26.67 27.80
N ARG A 47 -0.24 -25.38 27.52
CA ARG A 47 -0.31 -24.86 26.14
C ARG A 47 1.00 -25.19 25.40
N CYS A 48 0.90 -25.98 24.34
CA CYS A 48 2.05 -26.38 23.53
C CYS A 48 2.32 -25.33 22.45
N GLU A 49 3.50 -24.70 22.49
CA GLU A 49 3.93 -23.68 21.53
C GLU A 49 4.35 -24.26 20.16
N GLY A 50 4.07 -25.54 19.90
CA GLY A 50 4.39 -26.22 18.65
C GLY A 50 5.89 -26.45 18.45
N TYR A 51 6.26 -26.91 17.27
CA TYR A 51 7.65 -27.23 16.89
C TYR A 51 8.18 -26.18 15.91
N PRO A 52 9.47 -25.81 15.98
CA PRO A 52 10.07 -24.90 15.01
C PRO A 52 9.87 -25.43 13.58
N PRO A 53 9.54 -24.56 12.59
CA PRO A 53 9.55 -24.95 11.19
C PRO A 53 10.95 -25.44 10.79
N ARG A 54 11.02 -26.55 10.06
CA ARG A 54 12.28 -27.01 9.45
C ARG A 54 12.45 -26.21 8.16
N PHE A 55 13.25 -25.15 8.22
CA PHE A 55 13.74 -24.53 6.99
C PHE A 55 14.73 -25.49 6.33
N GLN A 56 14.35 -26.02 5.17
CA GLN A 56 15.22 -26.83 4.33
C GLN A 56 15.75 -25.89 3.25
N PHE A 57 16.95 -25.37 3.45
CA PHE A 57 17.63 -24.59 2.42
C PHE A 57 17.92 -25.54 1.25
N CYS A 58 17.22 -25.36 0.14
CA CYS A 58 17.61 -25.99 -1.13
C CYS A 58 18.81 -25.20 -1.67
N GLU A 59 20.01 -25.76 -1.52
CA GLU A 59 21.18 -25.28 -2.24
C GLU A 59 20.96 -25.53 -3.75
N ILE A 60 20.76 -24.45 -4.51
CA ILE A 60 20.78 -24.50 -5.97
C ILE A 60 22.20 -24.88 -6.38
N THR A 61 22.36 -26.11 -6.85
CA THR A 61 23.64 -26.68 -7.27
C THR A 61 23.99 -26.16 -8.66
N ALA A 62 25.00 -25.30 -8.77
CA ALA A 62 25.77 -25.09 -9.98
C ALA A 62 27.09 -25.91 -9.90
N PRO A 63 27.67 -26.37 -11.03
CA PRO A 63 28.64 -27.47 -11.01
C PRO A 63 30.06 -27.06 -10.58
N ARG A 64 30.50 -27.66 -9.47
CA ARG A 64 31.81 -28.28 -9.14
C ARG A 64 33.14 -27.59 -9.54
N ARG A 65 33.96 -27.26 -8.53
CA ARG A 65 35.39 -27.67 -8.44
C ARG A 65 35.90 -27.66 -6.99
N GLN A 66 36.73 -28.65 -6.68
CA GLN A 66 37.27 -28.99 -5.37
C GLN A 66 38.33 -27.98 -4.90
N SER A 67 38.29 -27.58 -3.63
CA SER A 67 39.43 -27.65 -2.70
C SER A 67 39.06 -27.08 -1.33
N SER A 68 39.39 -27.84 -0.31
CA SER A 68 39.21 -27.60 1.13
C SER A 68 40.10 -26.49 1.69
N VAL A 69 39.53 -25.55 2.47
CA VAL A 69 40.22 -24.94 3.62
C VAL A 69 39.19 -24.60 4.71
N VAL A 70 39.42 -25.13 5.91
CA VAL A 70 38.67 -24.89 7.14
C VAL A 70 39.25 -23.67 7.84
N LEU A 71 38.42 -22.67 8.18
CA LEU A 71 38.78 -21.67 9.20
C LEU A 71 37.57 -21.36 10.09
N ARG A 72 37.70 -21.78 11.35
CA ARG A 72 36.80 -21.52 12.48
C ARG A 72 36.77 -20.03 12.81
N ARG A 73 35.62 -19.51 13.24
CA ARG A 73 35.57 -18.29 14.05
C ARG A 73 34.60 -18.41 15.23
N ASN A 74 35.12 -18.02 16.38
CA ASN A 74 34.52 -18.11 17.71
C ASN A 74 33.35 -17.14 17.89
N SER A 75 32.34 -17.62 18.63
CA SER A 75 31.22 -16.86 19.19
C SER A 75 31.63 -16.14 20.47
N VAL A 76 31.23 -14.87 20.61
CA VAL A 76 31.15 -14.17 21.89
C VAL A 76 29.68 -13.78 22.11
N ALA A 77 29.17 -14.14 23.28
CA ALA A 77 27.80 -13.92 23.72
C ALA A 77 27.62 -12.51 24.30
N VAL A 78 26.45 -11.91 24.10
CA VAL A 78 25.99 -10.76 24.89
C VAL A 78 24.59 -11.05 25.43
N SER A 79 24.50 -10.82 26.74
CA SER A 79 23.41 -11.04 27.68
C SER A 79 22.30 -10.01 27.51
N THR A 80 21.04 -10.43 27.61
CA THR A 80 19.87 -9.53 27.74
C THR A 80 19.30 -9.61 29.15
N CYS A 81 19.35 -8.48 29.85
CA CYS A 81 18.62 -8.25 31.10
C CYS A 81 17.12 -8.08 30.84
N SER A 82 16.33 -8.58 31.79
CA SER A 82 14.86 -8.57 31.84
C SER A 82 14.38 -7.49 32.82
N LEU A 83 13.08 -7.13 32.76
CA LEU A 83 12.08 -6.92 33.86
C LEU A 83 10.90 -6.04 33.33
N PRO A 84 9.74 -5.90 34.03
CA PRO A 84 8.62 -6.86 34.00
C PRO A 84 7.24 -6.20 33.71
N LEU A 85 6.23 -7.06 33.51
CA LEU A 85 4.82 -6.72 33.29
C LEU A 85 4.04 -6.80 34.62
N SER A 86 3.17 -5.82 34.89
CA SER A 86 2.19 -5.88 35.99
C SER A 86 0.75 -5.85 35.46
N THR A 87 -0.05 -6.70 36.09
CA THR A 87 -1.47 -7.01 35.86
C THR A 87 -2.32 -6.26 36.89
N ILE A 88 -3.48 -5.70 36.53
CA ILE A 88 -4.61 -5.51 37.48
C ILE A 88 -5.95 -5.76 36.75
N SER A 89 -6.80 -6.52 37.43
CA SER A 89 -8.16 -6.98 37.10
C SER A 89 -9.23 -5.89 37.23
N GLY A 90 -10.39 -6.13 36.60
CA GLY A 90 -11.50 -5.18 36.44
C GLY A 90 -12.55 -5.13 37.55
N GLU A 91 -13.66 -4.45 37.25
CA GLU A 91 -14.99 -4.58 37.85
C GLU A 91 -16.03 -3.81 37.00
N SER A 92 -17.22 -4.40 36.82
CA SER A 92 -18.45 -3.74 36.34
C SER A 92 -19.27 -3.20 37.53
N PRO A 93 -20.27 -2.33 37.32
CA PRO A 93 -21.65 -2.85 37.37
C PRO A 93 -22.69 -2.15 36.45
N SER A 94 -23.66 -2.98 36.03
CA SER A 94 -25.13 -2.78 36.03
C SER A 94 -25.77 -1.50 35.50
N GLY A 95 -26.75 -1.67 34.59
CA GLY A 95 -27.55 -0.60 34.00
C GLY A 95 -28.91 -0.32 34.65
N SER A 96 -29.69 0.54 34.00
CA SER A 96 -31.16 0.54 34.06
C SER A 96 -31.74 1.27 32.85
N SER A 97 -32.76 0.63 32.30
CA SER A 97 -33.78 1.06 31.34
C SER A 97 -34.48 2.40 31.66
N ALA A 98 -34.85 3.17 30.64
CA ALA A 98 -36.16 3.83 30.50
C ALA A 98 -36.30 4.54 29.12
N GLU A 99 -37.15 3.97 28.26
CA GLU A 99 -38.09 4.71 27.39
C GLU A 99 -39.49 4.49 28.02
N PRO A 100 -40.54 5.32 27.81
CA PRO A 100 -41.04 5.65 26.47
C PRO A 100 -41.76 7.01 26.30
N GLU A 101 -42.27 7.19 25.07
CA GLU A 101 -43.55 7.81 24.67
C GLU A 101 -43.53 9.03 23.73
N ALA A 102 -44.24 8.81 22.63
CA ALA A 102 -44.56 9.68 21.54
C ALA A 102 -45.81 10.52 21.83
N LEU A 103 -45.92 11.68 21.17
CA LEU A 103 -47.20 12.30 20.82
C LEU A 103 -47.08 12.99 19.45
N ALA A 104 -48.08 12.77 18.63
CA ALA A 104 -48.19 13.11 17.21
C ALA A 104 -49.05 14.38 16.97
N ALA A 105 -49.17 14.72 15.68
CA ALA A 105 -50.11 15.65 15.00
C ALA A 105 -49.58 17.08 14.78
N ALA A 106 -49.72 17.75 13.62
CA ALA A 106 -50.32 17.39 12.33
C ALA A 106 -49.83 18.35 11.20
N SER A 107 -49.80 17.78 9.99
CA SER A 107 -49.96 18.29 8.63
C SER A 107 -49.99 19.80 8.31
N LYS A 108 -49.28 20.17 7.24
CA LYS A 108 -49.88 20.73 6.00
C LYS A 108 -48.99 20.53 4.78
N THR A 109 -49.60 19.93 3.76
CA THR A 109 -49.24 19.79 2.35
C THR A 109 -49.07 21.16 1.69
N ASP A 110 -48.18 21.26 0.69
CA ASP A 110 -48.59 21.67 -0.66
C ASP A 110 -47.55 21.32 -1.73
N LEU A 111 -48.10 20.90 -2.86
CA LEU A 111 -47.50 20.34 -4.06
C LEU A 111 -47.60 21.41 -5.16
N ALA A 112 -46.54 21.69 -5.93
CA ALA A 112 -46.60 21.95 -7.39
C ALA A 112 -45.27 22.46 -7.97
N SER A 113 -44.69 21.65 -8.85
CA SER A 113 -44.09 22.06 -10.13
C SER A 113 -45.23 22.04 -11.19
N PRO A 114 -45.14 22.65 -12.42
CA PRO A 114 -44.05 22.33 -13.36
C PRO A 114 -43.71 23.31 -14.52
N GLN A 115 -42.73 22.85 -15.32
CA GLN A 115 -42.50 23.05 -16.76
C GLN A 115 -41.55 24.16 -17.30
N ALA A 116 -40.41 23.66 -17.80
CA ALA A 116 -39.91 23.67 -19.19
C ALA A 116 -39.76 24.98 -19.99
N SER A 117 -38.53 25.22 -20.49
CA SER A 117 -38.26 25.67 -21.87
C SER A 117 -36.79 25.46 -22.25
N ARG A 118 -36.56 25.16 -23.54
CA ARG A 118 -35.28 24.87 -24.21
C ARG A 118 -35.07 25.92 -25.35
N PRO A 119 -33.97 25.91 -26.12
CA PRO A 119 -32.91 26.92 -26.19
C PRO A 119 -32.99 27.83 -27.45
N PRO A 120 -31.94 28.64 -27.74
CA PRO A 120 -31.59 28.90 -29.13
C PRO A 120 -30.10 28.73 -29.46
N SER A 121 -29.87 28.53 -30.75
CA SER A 121 -28.63 28.18 -31.44
C SER A 121 -27.98 29.35 -32.20
N ARG A 122 -26.64 29.29 -32.31
CA ARG A 122 -25.75 29.79 -33.40
C ARG A 122 -25.85 31.26 -33.86
N ALA A 123 -24.74 32.00 -33.68
CA ALA A 123 -24.13 32.84 -34.72
C ALA A 123 -22.64 33.16 -34.43
N ARG A 124 -21.78 32.91 -35.42
CA ARG A 124 -20.52 33.59 -35.80
C ARG A 124 -20.70 33.92 -37.30
N PRO A 125 -20.08 34.94 -37.92
CA PRO A 125 -18.67 35.32 -37.75
C PRO A 125 -18.40 36.84 -37.77
N GLU A 126 -17.18 37.27 -37.43
CA GLU A 126 -16.30 38.02 -38.33
C GLU A 126 -15.00 38.47 -37.64
N SER A 127 -13.95 38.43 -38.45
CA SER A 127 -12.56 38.81 -38.24
C SER A 127 -12.38 40.31 -38.09
N ASN A 128 -11.50 40.75 -37.20
CA ASN A 128 -10.62 41.89 -37.49
C ASN A 128 -9.30 41.80 -36.71
N ILE A 129 -8.24 41.91 -37.50
CA ILE A 129 -6.83 41.97 -37.15
C ILE A 129 -6.56 43.35 -36.53
N LEU A 130 -6.01 43.40 -35.34
CA LEU A 130 -5.26 44.57 -34.86
C LEU A 130 -4.04 44.11 -34.04
N SER A 131 -2.89 44.45 -34.60
CA SER A 131 -1.53 44.28 -34.09
C SER A 131 -1.31 45.06 -32.79
N ILE A 132 -0.58 44.47 -31.83
CA ILE A 132 -0.07 45.15 -30.63
C ILE A 132 1.44 44.86 -30.50
N PRO A 133 2.24 45.83 -30.02
CA PRO A 133 3.68 45.91 -30.25
C PRO A 133 4.50 44.97 -29.35
N SER A 134 5.66 44.60 -29.87
CA SER A 134 6.74 43.92 -29.15
C SER A 134 7.35 44.83 -28.09
N SER A 135 7.49 44.32 -26.87
CA SER A 135 8.36 44.85 -25.81
C SER A 135 8.60 43.77 -24.73
N PRO A 136 9.69 43.88 -23.95
CA PRO A 136 10.75 42.88 -23.95
C PRO A 136 10.63 41.79 -22.87
N LEU A 137 11.35 40.69 -23.12
CA LEU A 137 11.54 39.54 -22.23
C LEU A 137 11.94 39.97 -20.80
N PRO A 138 11.35 39.38 -19.74
CA PRO A 138 11.97 39.36 -18.43
C PRO A 138 13.08 38.31 -18.43
N ALA A 139 14.27 38.73 -17.99
CA ALA A 139 15.43 37.90 -17.78
C ALA A 139 15.09 36.64 -16.97
N HIS A 140 15.56 35.50 -17.46
CA HIS A 140 15.67 34.26 -16.69
C HIS A 140 16.58 34.53 -15.48
N SER A 141 15.98 34.66 -14.29
CA SER A 141 16.73 34.51 -13.05
C SER A 141 16.91 33.02 -12.81
N GLU A 142 18.07 32.50 -13.18
CA GLU A 142 18.56 31.20 -12.70
C GLU A 142 18.65 31.24 -11.17
N LEU A 143 17.62 30.74 -10.48
CA LEU A 143 17.68 30.41 -9.07
C LEU A 143 17.58 28.88 -8.91
N SER A 144 18.59 28.19 -9.43
CA SER A 144 18.69 26.74 -9.31
C SER A 144 20.07 26.24 -8.87
N ALA A 145 20.89 27.12 -8.27
CA ALA A 145 22.14 26.74 -7.64
C ALA A 145 22.20 27.34 -6.23
N GLN A 146 22.61 26.53 -5.26
CA GLN A 146 22.87 26.85 -3.84
C GLN A 146 21.69 26.69 -2.87
N LEU A 147 21.18 25.47 -2.75
CA LEU A 147 20.68 24.95 -1.49
C LEU A 147 21.60 23.80 -1.05
N SER A 148 22.79 24.16 -0.55
CA SER A 148 23.61 23.23 0.23
C SER A 148 23.02 23.11 1.63
N PRO A 149 23.03 21.92 2.26
CA PRO A 149 22.53 21.78 3.63
C PRO A 149 23.38 22.64 4.56
N ALA A 150 22.78 23.66 5.18
CA ALA A 150 23.41 24.36 6.28
C ALA A 150 23.41 23.44 7.51
N TYR A 151 24.42 22.57 7.58
CA TYR A 151 24.79 21.91 8.83
C TYR A 151 25.25 22.99 9.81
N VAL A 152 24.35 23.42 10.69
CA VAL A 152 24.77 24.14 11.91
C VAL A 152 25.25 23.07 12.88
N ASN A 153 26.47 22.58 12.65
CA ASN A 153 27.23 21.87 13.66
C ASN A 153 28.43 22.76 14.02
N SER A 154 28.28 23.53 15.09
CA SER A 154 29.41 24.21 15.73
C SER A 154 30.25 23.17 16.45
N ASP A 155 31.02 22.38 15.70
CA ASP A 155 32.27 21.81 16.20
C ASP A 155 33.16 21.39 15.01
N SER A 156 34.23 22.16 14.79
CA SER A 156 35.20 21.92 13.73
C SER A 156 36.06 20.72 14.11
N SER A 157 35.65 19.53 13.69
CA SER A 157 36.41 18.29 13.84
C SER A 157 36.67 17.67 12.47
N LEU A 158 37.90 17.17 12.29
CA LEU A 158 38.44 16.63 11.05
C LEU A 158 37.53 15.53 10.47
N VAL A 159 36.91 15.79 9.31
CA VAL A 159 36.02 14.85 8.62
C VAL A 159 36.81 13.58 8.24
N GLY A 160 36.40 12.43 8.75
CA GLY A 160 37.06 11.16 8.47
C GLY A 160 36.75 10.62 7.07
N PRO A 161 37.54 9.68 6.52
CA PRO A 161 37.26 9.03 5.22
C PRO A 161 35.91 8.30 5.17
N ALA A 162 35.40 7.87 6.33
CA ALA A 162 34.11 7.19 6.45
C ALA A 162 32.91 8.17 6.30
N ASP A 163 33.05 9.39 6.83
CA ASP A 163 31.99 10.41 6.79
C ASP A 163 31.84 10.98 5.37
N LEU A 164 32.95 11.21 4.65
CA LEU A 164 32.94 11.62 3.24
C LEU A 164 32.26 10.59 2.33
N HIS A 165 32.44 9.30 2.63
CA HIS A 165 31.83 8.21 1.86
C HIS A 165 30.33 8.08 2.12
N GLU A 166 29.90 8.31 3.36
CA GLU A 166 28.47 8.34 3.71
C GLU A 166 27.77 9.54 3.08
N GLU A 167 28.39 10.73 3.11
CA GLU A 167 27.86 11.93 2.46
C GLU A 167 27.74 11.76 0.93
N THR A 168 28.77 11.21 0.28
CA THR A 168 28.72 10.89 -1.15
C THR A 168 27.61 9.88 -1.48
N THR A 169 27.44 8.86 -0.63
CA THR A 169 26.38 7.86 -0.80
C THR A 169 25.00 8.48 -0.62
N ASN A 170 24.82 9.37 0.35
CA ASN A 170 23.55 10.06 0.59
C ASN A 170 23.18 10.95 -0.59
N GLN A 171 24.15 11.68 -1.15
CA GLN A 171 23.91 12.50 -2.32
C GLN A 171 23.48 11.66 -3.54
N GLN A 172 24.07 10.49 -3.74
CA GLN A 172 23.65 9.55 -4.80
C GLN A 172 22.22 9.05 -4.60
N LEU A 173 21.83 8.76 -3.35
CA LEU A 173 20.49 8.30 -3.03
C LEU A 173 19.44 9.41 -3.21
N ILE A 174 19.77 10.65 -2.85
CA ILE A 174 18.90 11.82 -3.08
C ILE A 174 18.76 12.08 -4.58
N ASP A 175 19.84 12.04 -5.35
CA ASP A 175 19.82 12.21 -6.81
C ASP A 175 18.98 11.10 -7.48
N HIS A 176 19.13 9.85 -7.02
CA HIS A 176 18.29 8.74 -7.48
C HIS A 176 16.80 8.96 -7.16
N PHE A 177 16.48 9.45 -5.96
CA PHE A 177 15.10 9.79 -5.60
C PHE A 177 14.55 10.87 -6.53
N ASP A 178 15.28 11.97 -6.67
CA ASP A 178 14.86 13.13 -7.44
C ASP A 178 14.68 12.77 -8.91
N ARG A 179 15.68 12.15 -9.55
CA ARG A 179 15.70 11.97 -11.00
C ARG A 179 14.95 10.74 -11.50
N ILE A 180 14.87 9.68 -10.69
CA ILE A 180 14.33 8.38 -11.12
C ILE A 180 13.09 8.03 -10.33
N LEU A 181 13.20 7.91 -9.00
CA LEU A 181 12.11 7.33 -8.22
C LEU A 181 10.87 8.22 -8.20
N SER A 182 11.04 9.53 -8.02
CA SER A 182 9.93 10.48 -8.02
C SER A 182 9.12 10.44 -9.32
N GLU A 183 9.76 10.20 -10.48
CA GLU A 183 9.11 10.05 -11.78
C GLU A 183 8.26 8.78 -11.88
N HIS A 184 8.65 7.71 -11.18
CA HIS A 184 7.88 6.47 -11.10
C HIS A 184 6.72 6.57 -10.10
N LEU A 185 6.79 7.49 -9.14
CA LEU A 185 5.78 7.68 -8.10
C LEU A 185 4.64 8.64 -8.49
N THR A 186 4.72 9.36 -9.63
CA THR A 186 3.64 10.23 -10.14
C THR A 186 3.49 10.17 -11.66
N ILE A 187 2.41 10.71 -12.20
CA ILE A 187 2.27 11.06 -13.63
C ILE A 187 2.79 12.48 -13.78
N HIS A 188 4.01 12.60 -14.28
CA HIS A 188 4.64 13.88 -14.59
C HIS A 188 4.71 14.08 -16.10
N VAL A 189 3.95 15.06 -16.59
CA VAL A 189 3.90 15.50 -18.00
C VAL A 189 3.89 17.02 -18.09
N GLN A 190 4.07 17.57 -19.29
CA GLN A 190 4.05 19.00 -19.52
C GLN A 190 2.74 19.62 -18.98
N GLY A 191 2.86 20.67 -18.17
CA GLY A 191 1.73 21.33 -17.52
C GLY A 191 1.34 20.76 -16.14
N THR A 192 2.06 19.75 -15.65
CA THR A 192 1.88 19.20 -14.29
C THR A 192 3.18 19.34 -13.48
N ALA A 193 3.06 19.47 -12.16
CA ALA A 193 4.19 19.46 -11.24
C ALA A 193 4.38 18.06 -10.62
N ASN A 194 5.63 17.71 -10.28
CA ASN A 194 5.92 16.48 -9.54
C ASN A 194 5.78 16.77 -8.02
N PRO A 195 4.75 16.25 -7.34
CA PRO A 195 4.50 16.58 -5.94
C PRO A 195 5.55 15.98 -4.98
N PHE A 196 6.27 14.94 -5.38
CA PHE A 196 7.39 14.42 -4.59
C PHE A 196 8.57 15.39 -4.60
N ARG A 197 8.81 16.09 -5.71
CA ARG A 197 9.81 17.18 -5.76
C ARG A 197 9.32 18.46 -5.10
N GLU A 198 8.03 18.79 -5.25
CA GLU A 198 7.48 20.04 -4.71
C GLU A 198 7.28 19.98 -3.19
N HIS A 199 6.94 18.81 -2.63
CA HIS A 199 6.53 18.67 -1.23
C HIS A 199 7.41 17.73 -0.42
N VAL A 200 7.85 16.59 -0.97
CA VAL A 200 8.62 15.60 -0.18
C VAL A 200 10.10 15.97 -0.10
N LEU A 201 10.71 16.33 -1.23
CA LEU A 201 12.14 16.63 -1.29
C LEU A 201 12.54 17.83 -0.41
N PRO A 202 11.78 18.95 -0.36
CA PRO A 202 12.10 20.06 0.55
C PRO A 202 12.02 19.66 2.02
N LEU A 203 11.03 18.84 2.40
CA LEU A 203 10.90 18.33 3.77
C LEU A 203 12.05 17.41 4.17
N ALA A 204 12.66 16.70 3.21
CA ALA A 204 13.85 15.88 3.47
C ALA A 204 15.05 16.74 3.88
N TYR A 205 15.18 17.96 3.35
CA TYR A 205 16.22 18.90 3.80
C TYR A 205 15.90 19.60 5.12
N GLN A 206 14.65 19.53 5.58
CA GLN A 206 14.20 20.19 6.82
C GLN A 206 14.12 19.24 8.02
N HIS A 207 13.87 17.94 7.79
CA HIS A 207 13.67 16.98 8.88
C HIS A 207 14.39 15.64 8.64
N GLN A 208 15.25 15.26 9.59
CA GLN A 208 16.08 14.05 9.52
C GLN A 208 15.27 12.76 9.34
N GLY A 209 14.08 12.65 9.96
CA GLY A 209 13.23 11.49 9.79
C GLY A 209 12.71 11.31 8.36
N ILE A 210 12.41 12.42 7.67
CA ILE A 210 11.99 12.39 6.25
C ILE A 210 13.18 12.02 5.38
N LEU A 211 14.35 12.62 5.62
CA LEU A 211 15.58 12.29 4.92
C LEU A 211 15.88 10.79 5.01
N HIS A 212 15.89 10.23 6.21
CA HIS A 212 16.12 8.80 6.41
C HIS A 212 15.06 7.95 5.68
N ALA A 213 13.78 8.30 5.73
CA ALA A 213 12.75 7.56 5.01
C ALA A 213 13.00 7.57 3.49
N LEU A 214 13.38 8.73 2.94
CA LEU A 214 13.70 8.92 1.53
C LEU A 214 14.94 8.13 1.10
N LEU A 215 16.04 8.23 1.88
CA LEU A 215 17.29 7.50 1.62
C LEU A 215 17.06 5.98 1.68
N GLY A 216 16.31 5.51 2.67
CA GLY A 216 15.96 4.10 2.82
C GLY A 216 15.17 3.56 1.63
N LEU A 217 14.12 4.28 1.22
CA LEU A 217 13.33 3.94 0.04
C LEU A 217 14.17 3.93 -1.25
N SER A 218 15.04 4.93 -1.43
CA SER A 218 15.89 5.04 -2.61
C SER A 218 16.90 3.90 -2.71
N ALA A 219 17.55 3.55 -1.59
CA ALA A 219 18.47 2.43 -1.52
C ALA A 219 17.76 1.09 -1.80
N CYS A 220 16.53 0.92 -1.29
CA CYS A 220 15.68 -0.23 -1.57
C CYS A 220 15.40 -0.38 -3.07
N HIS A 221 14.94 0.70 -3.71
CA HIS A 221 14.65 0.69 -5.14
C HIS A 221 15.90 0.45 -6.00
N MET A 222 17.02 1.11 -5.70
CA MET A 222 18.28 0.89 -6.44
C MET A 222 18.73 -0.58 -6.39
N HIS A 223 18.58 -1.23 -5.23
CA HIS A 223 18.87 -2.65 -5.09
C HIS A 223 17.92 -3.53 -5.91
N LEU A 224 16.60 -3.35 -5.77
CA LEU A 224 15.58 -4.21 -6.36
C LEU A 224 15.37 -4.01 -7.85
N SER A 225 15.73 -2.85 -8.38
CA SER A 225 15.67 -2.57 -9.83
C SER A 225 16.71 -3.35 -10.65
N GLY A 226 17.63 -4.08 -9.99
CA GLY A 226 18.66 -4.90 -10.67
C GLY A 226 19.78 -4.09 -11.33
N ARG A 227 19.78 -2.76 -11.19
CA ARG A 227 20.84 -1.88 -11.74
C ARG A 227 22.10 -1.86 -10.88
N HIS A 228 21.96 -2.13 -9.58
CA HIS A 228 23.06 -2.18 -8.62
C HIS A 228 22.89 -3.37 -7.66
N GLU A 229 23.47 -4.51 -8.02
CA GLU A 229 23.54 -5.69 -7.14
C GLU A 229 24.58 -5.48 -6.03
N SER A 230 24.25 -4.66 -5.05
CA SER A 230 25.11 -4.41 -3.90
C SER A 230 24.42 -4.76 -2.59
N GLN A 231 24.95 -5.76 -1.88
CA GLN A 231 24.53 -6.12 -0.51
C GLN A 231 24.62 -4.92 0.46
N ARG A 232 25.46 -3.92 0.12
CA ARG A 232 25.59 -2.68 0.87
C ARG A 232 24.29 -1.87 0.83
N LEU A 233 23.61 -1.79 -0.30
CA LEU A 233 22.35 -1.03 -0.45
C LEU A 233 21.24 -1.61 0.43
N VAL A 234 21.17 -2.93 0.57
CA VAL A 234 20.24 -3.60 1.50
C VAL A 234 20.49 -3.15 2.93
N THR A 235 21.76 -3.13 3.34
CA THR A 235 22.15 -2.73 4.72
C THR A 235 21.83 -1.26 4.98
N ILE A 236 22.09 -0.39 4.00
CA ILE A 236 21.78 1.04 4.05
C ILE A 236 20.26 1.26 4.13
N SER A 237 19.49 0.59 3.26
CA SER A 237 18.03 0.63 3.24
C SER A 237 17.44 0.31 4.61
N LEU A 238 17.87 -0.81 5.23
CA LEU A 238 17.41 -1.23 6.54
C LEU A 238 17.79 -0.25 7.65
N ARG A 239 19.04 0.27 7.63
CA ARG A 239 19.51 1.25 8.61
C ARG A 239 18.64 2.50 8.60
N TYR A 240 18.46 3.11 7.43
CA TYR A 240 17.68 4.34 7.32
C TYR A 240 16.19 4.12 7.59
N ARG A 241 15.64 2.95 7.22
CA ARG A 241 14.28 2.58 7.63
C ARG A 241 14.13 2.58 9.15
N VAL A 242 15.06 1.99 9.90
CA VAL A 242 15.01 1.99 11.37
C VAL A 242 15.14 3.41 11.93
N SER A 243 16.06 4.23 11.40
CA SER A 243 16.21 5.62 11.83
C SER A 243 14.95 6.47 11.59
N ALA A 244 14.29 6.28 10.46
CA ALA A 244 13.02 6.94 10.14
C ALA A 244 11.91 6.51 11.11
N LEU A 245 11.79 5.21 11.40
CA LEU A 245 10.82 4.69 12.37
C LEU A 245 11.04 5.23 13.78
N HIS A 246 12.30 5.39 14.20
CA HIS A 246 12.63 5.99 15.49
C HIS A 246 12.19 7.46 15.55
N SER A 247 12.46 8.23 14.49
CA SER A 247 12.02 9.64 14.39
C SER A 247 10.49 9.76 14.38
N LEU A 248 9.80 8.89 13.63
CA LEU A 248 8.34 8.81 13.63
C LEU A 248 7.79 8.48 15.01
N GLY A 249 8.36 7.49 15.69
CA GLY A 249 7.97 7.12 17.06
C GLY A 249 8.11 8.30 18.04
N SER A 250 9.21 9.05 17.94
CA SER A 250 9.43 10.25 18.77
C SER A 250 8.37 11.33 18.54
N LEU A 251 7.96 11.59 17.30
CA LEU A 251 6.89 12.56 17.02
C LEU A 251 5.52 12.06 17.49
N LEU A 252 5.23 10.76 17.33
CA LEU A 252 3.97 10.19 17.82
C LEU A 252 3.89 10.24 19.36
N SER A 253 4.99 9.98 20.08
CA SER A 253 5.02 10.19 21.53
C SER A 253 4.84 11.65 21.92
N LYS A 254 5.37 12.60 21.13
CA LYS A 254 5.14 14.03 21.34
C LYS A 254 3.66 14.41 21.14
N GLU A 255 3.01 13.86 20.11
CA GLU A 255 1.59 14.07 19.84
C GLU A 255 0.73 13.67 21.04
N GLU A 256 1.01 12.53 21.67
CA GLU A 256 0.27 12.05 22.85
C GLU A 256 0.40 12.99 24.07
N VAL A 257 1.57 13.61 24.25
CA VAL A 257 1.86 14.42 25.45
C VAL A 257 1.47 15.90 25.26
N SER A 258 1.72 16.46 24.09
CA SER A 258 1.68 17.92 23.86
C SER A 258 1.11 18.35 22.51
N GLY A 259 0.76 17.40 21.65
CA GLY A 259 0.35 17.68 20.27
C GLY A 259 1.52 18.04 19.33
N LEU A 260 1.25 17.97 18.04
CA LEU A 260 2.18 18.36 16.97
C LEU A 260 1.93 19.78 16.46
N THR A 261 3.01 20.43 16.04
CA THR A 261 2.92 21.63 15.20
C THR A 261 2.53 21.27 13.77
N ILE A 262 2.06 22.25 12.99
CA ILE A 262 1.64 22.04 11.58
C ILE A 262 2.76 21.39 10.75
N SER A 263 4.01 21.86 10.88
CA SER A 263 5.15 21.27 10.16
C SER A 263 5.44 19.84 10.61
N GLU A 264 5.26 19.52 11.89
CA GLU A 264 5.48 18.17 12.39
C GLU A 264 4.38 17.20 11.96
N GLU A 265 3.13 17.67 11.81
CA GLU A 265 2.07 16.88 11.18
C GLU A 265 2.47 16.49 9.74
N GLU A 266 3.04 17.42 8.97
CA GLU A 266 3.56 17.14 7.61
C GLU A 266 4.75 16.18 7.64
N TYR A 267 5.66 16.29 8.62
CA TYR A 267 6.75 15.33 8.79
C TYR A 267 6.24 13.92 9.11
N VAL A 268 5.22 13.79 9.97
CA VAL A 268 4.59 12.50 10.26
C VAL A 268 3.96 11.91 9.00
N LEU A 269 3.15 12.70 8.28
CA LEU A 269 2.50 12.24 7.05
C LEU A 269 3.52 11.84 5.97
N GLY A 270 4.57 12.63 5.78
CA GLY A 270 5.63 12.35 4.80
C GLY A 270 6.43 11.10 5.15
N MET A 271 6.80 10.91 6.41
CA MET A 271 7.52 9.70 6.85
C MET A 271 6.66 8.45 6.69
N VAL A 272 5.35 8.55 7.01
CA VAL A 272 4.41 7.44 6.81
C VAL A 272 4.24 7.13 5.33
N LEU A 273 4.05 8.13 4.46
CA LEU A 273 3.94 7.90 3.02
C LEU A 273 5.19 7.21 2.46
N LEU A 274 6.39 7.71 2.78
CA LEU A 274 7.65 7.12 2.32
C LEU A 274 7.85 5.70 2.86
N SER A 275 7.44 5.43 4.11
CA SER A 275 7.50 4.08 4.70
C SER A 275 6.56 3.10 4.01
N VAL A 276 5.34 3.54 3.65
CA VAL A 276 4.39 2.71 2.91
C VAL A 276 4.89 2.46 1.48
N LEU A 277 5.48 3.47 0.82
CA LEU A 277 6.11 3.29 -0.49
C LEU A 277 7.33 2.37 -0.43
N HIS A 278 8.04 2.33 0.70
CA HIS A 278 9.10 1.36 0.94
C HIS A 278 8.53 -0.06 0.99
N ASP A 279 7.44 -0.29 1.73
CA ASP A 279 6.75 -1.58 1.76
C ASP A 279 6.28 -2.01 0.35
N VAL A 280 5.74 -1.07 -0.44
CA VAL A 280 5.36 -1.29 -1.84
C VAL A 280 6.56 -1.72 -2.67
N CYS A 281 7.69 -1.01 -2.54
CA CYS A 281 8.91 -1.30 -3.29
C CYS A 281 9.50 -2.66 -2.94
N GLU A 282 9.55 -2.99 -1.64
CA GLU A 282 10.22 -4.19 -1.13
C GLU A 282 9.39 -5.46 -1.38
N THR A 283 8.11 -5.42 -1.02
CA THR A 283 7.27 -6.63 -1.01
C THR A 283 5.91 -6.45 -1.67
N GLY A 284 5.38 -5.22 -1.73
CA GLY A 284 3.97 -4.98 -2.05
C GLY A 284 3.02 -5.27 -0.88
N VAL A 285 3.56 -5.48 0.33
CA VAL A 285 2.81 -5.85 1.52
C VAL A 285 3.20 -4.94 2.68
N SER A 286 2.24 -4.19 3.20
CA SER A 286 2.41 -3.47 4.47
C SER A 286 1.95 -4.34 5.65
N SER A 287 2.87 -4.56 6.57
CA SER A 287 2.66 -5.46 7.72
C SER A 287 1.52 -4.96 8.61
N HIS A 288 0.42 -5.73 8.65
CA HIS A 288 -0.82 -5.41 9.36
C HIS A 288 -1.44 -4.05 9.01
N GLY A 289 -0.98 -3.37 7.94
CA GLY A 289 -1.38 -1.99 7.64
C GLY A 289 -1.08 -1.00 8.76
N ALA A 290 -0.04 -1.26 9.57
CA ALA A 290 0.26 -0.48 10.78
C ALA A 290 0.50 1.00 10.47
N HIS A 291 1.20 1.30 9.38
CA HIS A 291 1.49 2.67 8.94
C HIS A 291 0.22 3.46 8.61
N LEU A 292 -0.64 2.92 7.75
CA LEU A 292 -1.88 3.58 7.34
C LEU A 292 -2.85 3.68 8.53
N THR A 293 -3.04 2.60 9.27
CA THR A 293 -3.95 2.61 10.43
C THR A 293 -3.47 3.60 11.49
N GLY A 294 -2.16 3.63 11.77
CA GLY A 294 -1.54 4.47 12.78
C GLY A 294 -1.67 5.98 12.52
N VAL A 295 -1.78 6.42 11.26
CA VAL A 295 -1.91 7.85 10.90
C VAL A 295 -3.35 8.26 10.58
N SER A 296 -4.31 7.34 10.68
CA SER A 296 -5.72 7.60 10.33
C SER A 296 -6.34 8.74 11.15
N PHE A 297 -6.00 8.85 12.43
CA PHE A 297 -6.50 9.92 13.31
C PHE A 297 -6.05 11.31 12.82
N LEU A 298 -4.80 11.43 12.38
CA LEU A 298 -4.23 12.68 11.89
C LEU A 298 -4.85 13.06 10.55
N CYS A 299 -5.03 12.09 9.64
CA CYS A 299 -5.74 12.31 8.37
C CYS A 299 -7.18 12.79 8.62
N LYS A 300 -7.89 12.18 9.58
CA LYS A 300 -9.25 12.60 9.97
C LYS A 300 -9.27 14.02 10.54
N ARG A 301 -8.33 14.36 11.42
CA ARG A 301 -8.19 15.71 11.99
C ARG A 301 -7.99 16.76 10.89
N LEU A 302 -7.08 16.50 9.97
CA LEU A 302 -6.75 17.42 8.87
C LEU A 302 -7.83 17.49 7.78
N ALA A 303 -8.64 16.45 7.63
CA ALA A 303 -9.79 16.45 6.73
C ALA A 303 -10.97 17.28 7.26
N CYS A 304 -11.07 17.46 8.58
CA CYS A 304 -12.21 18.12 9.22
C CYS A 304 -12.38 19.59 8.77
N PRO A 305 -13.59 20.04 8.36
CA PRO A 305 -13.81 21.41 7.89
C PRO A 305 -13.85 22.50 8.98
N THR A 306 -13.96 22.12 10.26
CA THR A 306 -14.28 23.05 11.36
C THR A 306 -13.16 24.00 11.78
N GLY A 307 -11.99 23.91 11.15
CA GLY A 307 -10.93 24.91 11.25
C GLY A 307 -10.36 25.18 9.87
N SER A 308 -10.95 26.12 9.11
CA SER A 308 -10.37 26.64 7.87
C SER A 308 -9.13 27.52 8.14
N ALA A 309 -8.16 26.99 8.90
CA ALA A 309 -6.77 27.29 8.60
C ALA A 309 -6.50 26.62 7.25
N THR A 310 -6.15 27.41 6.24
CA THR A 310 -5.87 26.94 4.88
C THR A 310 -4.91 25.76 4.93
N ARG A 311 -5.38 24.55 4.61
CA ARG A 311 -4.52 23.37 4.50
C ARG A 311 -3.43 23.69 3.48
N SER A 312 -2.18 23.37 3.82
CA SER A 312 -1.11 23.53 2.86
C SER A 312 -1.32 22.60 1.66
N LYS A 313 -0.71 22.94 0.52
CA LYS A 313 -0.70 22.06 -0.66
C LYS A 313 -0.05 20.70 -0.35
N ALA A 314 0.98 20.70 0.50
CA ALA A 314 1.67 19.48 0.94
C ALA A 314 0.74 18.57 1.75
N SER A 315 0.00 19.12 2.71
CA SER A 315 -0.99 18.37 3.50
C SER A 315 -2.07 17.74 2.61
N ILE A 316 -2.59 18.50 1.63
CA ILE A 316 -3.56 17.98 0.64
C ILE A 316 -2.97 16.82 -0.16
N PHE A 317 -1.72 16.97 -0.64
CA PHE A 317 -1.01 15.91 -1.34
C PHE A 317 -0.86 14.65 -0.49
N PHE A 318 -0.38 14.78 0.75
CA PHE A 318 -0.18 13.64 1.65
C PHE A 318 -1.48 12.92 1.98
N ILE A 319 -2.55 13.66 2.31
CA ILE A 319 -3.86 13.08 2.58
C ILE A 319 -4.37 12.34 1.34
N SER A 320 -4.24 12.93 0.14
CA SER A 320 -4.63 12.28 -1.12
C SER A 320 -3.86 10.98 -1.36
N ALA A 321 -2.55 11.00 -1.17
CA ALA A 321 -1.69 9.84 -1.39
C ALA A 321 -1.95 8.70 -0.40
N LEU A 322 -2.08 9.04 0.88
CA LEU A 322 -2.37 8.06 1.92
C LEU A 322 -3.79 7.50 1.80
N ALA A 323 -4.78 8.32 1.45
CA ALA A 323 -6.15 7.87 1.23
C ALA A 323 -6.26 6.95 0.01
N TRP A 324 -5.46 7.19 -1.04
CA TRP A 324 -5.34 6.26 -2.17
C TRP A 324 -4.80 4.90 -1.73
N LEU A 325 -3.71 4.88 -0.95
CA LEU A 325 -3.10 3.65 -0.44
C LEU A 325 -4.05 2.91 0.52
N ASP A 326 -4.82 3.63 1.34
CA ASP A 326 -5.87 3.05 2.18
C ASP A 326 -6.99 2.42 1.34
N MET A 327 -7.37 3.06 0.23
CA MET A 327 -8.38 2.53 -0.68
C MET A 327 -7.91 1.25 -1.39
N LEU A 328 -6.67 1.19 -1.87
CA LEU A 328 -6.08 -0.04 -2.44
C LEU A 328 -6.10 -1.19 -1.44
N ARG A 329 -5.79 -0.90 -0.17
CA ARG A 329 -5.89 -1.87 0.91
C ARG A 329 -7.34 -2.36 1.12
N GLY A 330 -8.32 -1.46 1.01
CA GLY A 330 -9.74 -1.78 1.07
C GLY A 330 -10.22 -2.72 -0.05
N PHE A 331 -9.59 -2.68 -1.24
CA PHE A 331 -9.89 -3.65 -2.30
C PHE A 331 -9.55 -5.09 -1.90
N SER A 332 -8.45 -5.30 -1.18
CA SER A 332 -8.05 -6.62 -0.65
C SER A 332 -8.97 -7.14 0.45
N GLY A 333 -9.63 -6.24 1.18
CA GLY A 333 -10.60 -6.56 2.22
C GLY A 333 -11.23 -5.26 2.72
N ALA A 334 -12.55 -5.13 2.60
CA ALA A 334 -13.24 -3.89 2.95
C ALA A 334 -13.12 -3.56 4.44
N GLU A 335 -13.12 -4.58 5.29
CA GLU A 335 -12.87 -4.48 6.73
C GLU A 335 -11.52 -3.83 7.08
N LYS A 336 -10.57 -3.84 6.14
CA LYS A 336 -9.29 -3.19 6.35
C LYS A 336 -9.42 -1.68 6.26
N LEU A 337 -10.31 -1.10 5.45
CA LEU A 337 -10.42 0.35 5.21
C LEU A 337 -10.39 1.15 6.54
N ALA A 338 -9.42 2.05 6.71
CA ALA A 338 -9.24 2.78 7.98
C ALA A 338 -9.73 4.22 7.92
N TYR A 339 -9.64 4.88 6.77
CA TYR A 339 -9.90 6.31 6.71
C TYR A 339 -11.41 6.56 6.67
N SER A 340 -11.85 7.67 7.25
CA SER A 340 -13.28 7.99 7.28
C SER A 340 -13.79 8.53 5.94
N ASP A 341 -15.11 8.57 5.79
CA ASP A 341 -15.76 9.22 4.66
C ASP A 341 -15.37 10.71 4.54
N ASP A 342 -15.16 11.41 5.65
CA ASP A 342 -14.71 12.81 5.66
C ASP A 342 -13.32 12.99 5.01
N VAL A 343 -12.40 12.04 5.23
CA VAL A 343 -11.09 12.06 4.57
C VAL A 343 -11.26 11.90 3.06
N ARG A 344 -12.14 10.98 2.63
CA ARG A 344 -12.39 10.76 1.20
C ARG A 344 -13.13 11.93 0.55
N LYS A 345 -14.09 12.55 1.26
CA LYS A 345 -14.75 13.79 0.85
C LYS A 345 -13.74 14.92 0.70
N CYS A 346 -12.83 15.07 1.66
CA CYS A 346 -11.75 16.05 1.58
C CYS A 346 -10.92 15.88 0.30
N VAL A 347 -10.52 14.64 -0.04
CA VAL A 347 -9.80 14.32 -1.29
C VAL A 347 -10.61 14.63 -2.55
N ARG A 348 -11.92 14.44 -2.52
CA ARG A 348 -12.80 14.77 -3.64
C ARG A 348 -12.96 16.28 -3.83
N ASP A 349 -13.14 17.01 -2.72
CA ASP A 349 -13.66 18.38 -2.72
C ASP A 349 -12.58 19.46 -2.61
N HIS A 350 -11.32 19.12 -2.29
CA HIS A 350 -10.26 20.12 -2.12
C HIS A 350 -9.86 20.85 -3.43
N GLY A 351 -10.42 20.46 -4.58
CA GLY A 351 -10.25 21.17 -5.86
C GLY A 351 -8.85 21.11 -6.47
N SER A 352 -7.94 20.34 -5.86
CA SER A 352 -6.60 20.10 -6.42
C SER A 352 -6.64 18.84 -7.27
N LEU A 353 -5.76 18.78 -8.25
CA LEU A 353 -5.61 17.62 -9.13
C LEU A 353 -4.57 16.62 -8.60
N SER A 354 -4.23 16.68 -7.31
CA SER A 354 -3.20 15.85 -6.68
C SER A 354 -3.47 14.36 -6.84
N LEU A 355 -4.73 13.91 -6.72
CA LEU A 355 -5.07 12.50 -6.94
C LEU A 355 -4.88 12.09 -8.40
N HIS A 356 -5.30 12.95 -9.35
CA HIS A 356 -5.07 12.69 -10.77
C HIS A 356 -3.58 12.54 -11.07
N THR A 357 -2.76 13.52 -10.68
CA THR A 357 -1.32 13.46 -10.97
C THR A 357 -0.63 12.32 -10.22
N LEU A 358 -1.13 11.89 -9.06
CA LEU A 358 -0.58 10.73 -8.38
C LEU A 358 -0.87 9.41 -9.13
N VAL A 359 -2.15 9.14 -9.42
CA VAL A 359 -2.61 7.81 -9.86
C VAL A 359 -3.40 7.77 -11.16
N GLY A 360 -3.96 8.90 -11.60
CA GLY A 360 -4.79 8.97 -12.80
C GLY A 360 -6.24 8.52 -12.62
N CYS A 361 -6.65 8.26 -11.37
CA CYS A 361 -8.05 8.00 -11.02
C CYS A 361 -8.78 9.31 -10.75
N PRO A 362 -9.95 9.56 -11.37
CA PRO A 362 -10.77 10.73 -11.05
C PRO A 362 -11.25 10.73 -9.59
N PRO A 363 -11.21 11.87 -8.87
CA PRO A 363 -11.64 11.96 -7.48
C PRO A 363 -13.08 11.50 -7.23
N ILE A 364 -13.97 11.65 -8.21
CA ILE A 364 -15.35 11.17 -8.09
C ILE A 364 -15.44 9.64 -8.14
N ILE A 365 -14.62 8.98 -8.97
CA ILE A 365 -14.51 7.52 -9.06
C ILE A 365 -13.94 6.99 -7.74
N PHE A 366 -12.83 7.59 -7.27
CA PHE A 366 -12.22 7.33 -5.96
C PHE A 366 -13.22 7.44 -4.81
N TYR A 367 -14.01 8.51 -4.79
CA TYR A 367 -14.97 8.74 -3.72
C TYR A 367 -16.09 7.68 -3.75
N ARG A 368 -16.66 7.41 -4.93
CA ARG A 368 -17.77 6.47 -5.07
C ARG A 368 -17.37 5.04 -4.70
N ILE A 369 -16.19 4.57 -5.11
CA ILE A 369 -15.73 3.23 -4.70
C ILE A 369 -15.42 3.20 -3.20
N GLY A 370 -14.95 4.30 -2.62
CA GLY A 370 -14.77 4.44 -1.17
C GLY A 370 -16.08 4.24 -0.39
N GLN A 371 -17.21 4.74 -0.90
CA GLN A 371 -18.53 4.52 -0.29
C GLN A 371 -18.92 3.03 -0.33
N VAL A 372 -18.69 2.35 -1.47
CA VAL A 372 -18.96 0.91 -1.61
C VAL A 372 -18.13 0.08 -0.64
N LEU A 373 -16.85 0.41 -0.49
CA LEU A 373 -15.96 -0.29 0.43
C LEU A 373 -16.35 -0.07 1.90
N GLU A 374 -16.75 1.15 2.28
CA GLU A 374 -17.27 1.42 3.63
C GLU A 374 -18.56 0.63 3.89
N ALA A 375 -19.48 0.59 2.92
CA ALA A 375 -20.70 -0.20 3.01
C ALA A 375 -20.41 -1.70 3.15
N GLY A 376 -19.45 -2.21 2.38
CA GLY A 376 -18.99 -3.59 2.49
C GLY A 376 -18.38 -3.89 3.86
N LYS A 377 -17.64 -2.95 4.44
CA LYS A 377 -17.11 -3.04 5.80
C LYS A 377 -18.24 -3.11 6.83
N SER A 378 -19.23 -2.22 6.75
CA SER A 378 -20.39 -2.24 7.64
C SER A 378 -21.22 -3.52 7.50
N ALA A 379 -21.42 -4.02 6.28
CA ALA A 379 -22.11 -5.28 6.04
C ALA A 379 -21.38 -6.48 6.65
N LEU A 380 -20.04 -6.53 6.52
CA LEU A 380 -19.21 -7.57 7.15
C LEU A 380 -19.21 -7.50 8.68
N ALA A 381 -19.33 -6.29 9.24
CA ALA A 381 -19.46 -6.08 10.69
C ALA A 381 -20.87 -6.43 11.22
N GLY A 382 -21.87 -6.52 10.35
CA GLY A 382 -23.27 -6.71 10.72
C GLY A 382 -24.02 -5.40 11.01
N ASP A 383 -23.39 -4.25 10.77
CA ASP A 383 -23.96 -2.91 10.99
C ASP A 383 -24.88 -2.47 9.83
N LEU A 384 -24.80 -3.14 8.68
CA LEU A 384 -25.63 -2.87 7.50
C LEU A 384 -26.27 -4.19 7.03
N SER A 385 -27.59 -4.19 6.79
CA SER A 385 -28.26 -5.38 6.28
C SER A 385 -27.81 -5.70 4.85
N LEU A 386 -27.85 -6.98 4.47
CA LEU A 386 -27.51 -7.41 3.12
C LEU A 386 -28.42 -6.79 2.05
N GLU A 387 -29.68 -6.54 2.38
CA GLU A 387 -30.64 -5.88 1.47
C GLU A 387 -30.23 -4.43 1.19
N TYR A 388 -29.97 -3.65 2.24
CA TYR A 388 -29.50 -2.27 2.07
C TYR A 388 -28.13 -2.21 1.41
N PHE A 389 -27.24 -3.15 1.71
CA PHE A 389 -25.95 -3.23 1.04
C PHE A 389 -26.13 -3.52 -0.46
N GLN A 390 -27.01 -4.45 -0.84
CA GLN A 390 -27.32 -4.74 -2.24
C GLN A 390 -27.87 -3.50 -2.97
N MET A 391 -28.76 -2.72 -2.34
CA MET A 391 -29.24 -1.46 -2.91
C MET A 391 -28.08 -0.49 -3.21
N GLN A 392 -27.12 -0.35 -2.30
CA GLN A 392 -25.96 0.50 -2.51
C GLN A 392 -25.03 -0.01 -3.63
N LEU A 393 -24.89 -1.34 -3.76
CA LEU A 393 -24.15 -1.95 -4.88
C LEU A 393 -24.83 -1.65 -6.22
N ASP A 394 -26.15 -1.79 -6.30
CA ASP A 394 -26.92 -1.53 -7.52
C ASP A 394 -26.83 -0.06 -7.94
N GLU A 395 -26.94 0.87 -6.98
CA GLU A 395 -26.75 2.30 -7.24
C GLU A 395 -25.31 2.63 -7.67
N ALA A 396 -24.31 1.98 -7.09
CA ALA A 396 -22.91 2.17 -7.47
C ALA A 396 -22.64 1.62 -8.87
N GLU A 397 -23.13 0.42 -9.19
CA GLU A 397 -23.03 -0.17 -10.52
C GLU A 397 -23.69 0.74 -11.57
N LYS A 398 -24.90 1.24 -11.29
CA LYS A 398 -25.58 2.20 -12.16
C LYS A 398 -24.76 3.47 -12.39
N PHE A 399 -24.18 4.03 -11.33
CA PHE A 399 -23.28 5.18 -11.44
C PHE A 399 -22.09 4.87 -12.35
N PHE A 400 -21.32 3.81 -12.07
CA PHE A 400 -20.12 3.51 -12.85
C PHE A 400 -20.42 3.13 -14.30
N ARG A 401 -21.59 2.55 -14.60
CA ARG A 401 -21.99 2.23 -15.98
C ARG A 401 -22.47 3.45 -16.77
N SER A 402 -22.99 4.47 -16.10
CA SER A 402 -23.50 5.70 -16.73
C SER A 402 -22.53 6.87 -16.68
N TRP A 403 -21.44 6.76 -15.92
CA TRP A 403 -20.41 7.78 -15.83
C TRP A 403 -19.66 7.93 -17.15
N ASP A 404 -19.58 9.16 -17.64
CA ASP A 404 -18.97 9.53 -18.92
C ASP A 404 -17.57 10.13 -18.69
N PRO A 405 -16.49 9.48 -19.17
CA PRO A 405 -15.13 10.01 -19.05
C PRO A 405 -14.91 11.31 -19.81
N ASP A 406 -15.65 11.59 -20.88
CA ASP A 406 -15.45 12.80 -21.67
C ASP A 406 -15.96 14.07 -20.97
N GLN A 407 -16.80 13.92 -19.94
CA GLN A 407 -17.30 15.03 -19.12
C GLN A 407 -16.44 15.32 -17.88
N ALA A 408 -15.40 14.52 -17.63
CA ALA A 408 -14.53 14.69 -16.47
C ALA A 408 -13.48 15.80 -16.69
N VAL A 409 -13.07 16.43 -15.59
CA VAL A 409 -11.98 17.42 -15.60
C VAL A 409 -10.65 16.72 -15.38
N TYR A 410 -9.72 16.93 -16.30
CA TYR A 410 -8.39 16.34 -16.27
C TYR A 410 -7.29 17.41 -16.13
N PRO A 411 -6.10 17.05 -15.61
CA PRO A 411 -5.02 18.02 -15.43
C PRO A 411 -4.54 18.69 -16.70
N THR A 412 -4.57 17.98 -17.82
CA THR A 412 -4.07 18.45 -19.12
C THR A 412 -4.89 17.82 -20.26
N GLY A 413 -4.67 18.27 -21.50
CA GLY A 413 -5.38 17.75 -22.68
C GLY A 413 -4.95 16.35 -23.16
N HIS A 414 -4.11 15.63 -22.41
CA HIS A 414 -3.68 14.28 -22.77
C HIS A 414 -4.86 13.30 -22.73
N ARG A 415 -5.08 12.55 -23.82
CA ARG A 415 -6.16 11.55 -23.91
C ARG A 415 -5.96 10.37 -22.96
N GLU A 416 -4.72 10.14 -22.53
CA GLU A 416 -4.32 9.04 -21.65
C GLU A 416 -4.97 9.17 -20.26
N TRP A 417 -5.35 10.38 -19.84
CA TRP A 417 -6.15 10.57 -18.62
C TRP A 417 -7.50 9.87 -18.71
N ARG A 418 -8.17 9.97 -19.86
CA ARG A 418 -9.46 9.30 -20.11
C ARG A 418 -9.29 7.78 -20.14
N CYS A 419 -8.20 7.30 -20.74
CA CYS A 419 -7.89 5.87 -20.77
C CYS A 419 -7.67 5.32 -19.36
N LEU A 420 -6.93 6.01 -18.49
CA LEU A 420 -6.77 5.61 -17.08
C LEU A 420 -8.09 5.65 -16.32
N ALA A 421 -8.86 6.72 -16.50
CA ALA A 421 -10.16 6.84 -15.85
C ALA A 421 -11.10 5.69 -16.21
N GLU A 422 -11.11 5.28 -17.48
CA GLU A 422 -11.89 4.15 -17.97
C GLU A 422 -11.43 2.81 -17.39
N ALA A 423 -10.11 2.59 -17.33
CA ALA A 423 -9.55 1.41 -16.67
C ALA A 423 -9.92 1.34 -15.18
N TYR A 424 -9.83 2.47 -14.45
CA TYR A 424 -10.23 2.52 -13.03
C TYR A 424 -11.74 2.36 -12.83
N ARG A 425 -12.57 2.92 -13.72
CA ARG A 425 -14.04 2.72 -13.70
C ARG A 425 -14.38 1.24 -13.78
N HIS A 426 -13.74 0.50 -14.69
CA HIS A 426 -13.94 -0.93 -14.82
C HIS A 426 -13.31 -1.75 -13.69
N ALA A 427 -12.20 -1.32 -13.12
CA ALA A 427 -11.66 -1.89 -11.88
C ALA A 427 -12.66 -1.80 -10.71
N CYS A 428 -13.35 -0.66 -10.56
CA CYS A 428 -14.41 -0.48 -9.57
C CYS A 428 -15.61 -1.40 -9.84
N LEU A 429 -16.04 -1.53 -11.10
CA LEU A 429 -17.12 -2.45 -11.49
C LEU A 429 -16.77 -3.90 -11.15
N LEU A 430 -15.55 -4.36 -11.43
CA LEU A 430 -15.09 -5.69 -11.02
C LEU A 430 -15.20 -5.86 -9.50
N ARG A 431 -14.78 -4.88 -8.70
CA ARG A 431 -14.88 -4.96 -7.25
C ARG A 431 -16.31 -5.04 -6.73
N ILE A 432 -17.25 -4.30 -7.35
CA ILE A 432 -18.69 -4.34 -7.02
C ILE A 432 -19.26 -5.72 -7.31
N LEU A 433 -18.94 -6.32 -8.47
CA LEU A 433 -19.40 -7.66 -8.86
C LEU A 433 -18.84 -8.80 -7.98
N ARG A 434 -17.90 -8.49 -7.08
CA ARG A 434 -17.36 -9.43 -6.07
C ARG A 434 -18.03 -9.28 -4.71
N PHE A 435 -19.01 -8.38 -4.58
CA PHE A 435 -19.87 -8.26 -3.40
C PHE A 435 -21.29 -8.78 -3.70
N PRO A 436 -22.07 -9.12 -2.65
CA PRO A 436 -21.64 -9.29 -1.26
C PRO A 436 -20.81 -10.57 -1.06
N ASP A 437 -20.94 -11.54 -1.96
CA ASP A 437 -20.22 -12.81 -1.94
C ASP A 437 -19.33 -12.94 -3.18
N ALA A 438 -18.01 -13.01 -2.95
CA ALA A 438 -17.01 -13.04 -4.01
C ALA A 438 -16.92 -14.39 -4.75
N PHE A 439 -17.56 -15.46 -4.25
CA PHE A 439 -17.56 -16.78 -4.87
C PHE A 439 -18.69 -16.96 -5.90
N VAL A 440 -19.79 -16.20 -5.77
CA VAL A 440 -21.03 -16.42 -6.54
C VAL A 440 -20.87 -16.06 -8.01
N VAL A 441 -20.30 -14.89 -8.32
CA VAL A 441 -20.22 -14.40 -9.70
C VAL A 441 -18.96 -14.93 -10.38
N SER A 442 -19.13 -15.93 -11.26
CA SER A 442 -18.04 -16.51 -12.03
C SER A 442 -17.29 -15.48 -12.90
N CYS A 443 -16.01 -15.74 -13.20
CA CYS A 443 -15.27 -14.99 -14.22
C CYS A 443 -15.85 -15.17 -15.63
N GLU A 444 -16.72 -16.17 -15.83
CA GLU A 444 -17.43 -16.37 -17.10
C GLU A 444 -18.60 -15.40 -17.30
N ASP A 445 -19.06 -14.71 -16.24
CA ASP A 445 -20.17 -13.75 -16.29
C ASP A 445 -19.86 -12.64 -17.30
N THR A 446 -20.84 -12.36 -18.17
CA THR A 446 -20.72 -11.36 -19.24
C THR A 446 -20.33 -9.97 -18.73
N ARG A 447 -20.80 -9.58 -17.54
CA ARG A 447 -20.48 -8.29 -16.90
C ARG A 447 -19.02 -8.23 -16.44
N VAL A 448 -18.49 -9.34 -15.95
CA VAL A 448 -17.08 -9.49 -15.57
C VAL A 448 -16.20 -9.46 -16.82
N LYS A 449 -16.50 -10.28 -17.83
CA LYS A 449 -15.78 -10.30 -19.11
C LYS A 449 -15.73 -8.93 -19.78
N LYS A 450 -16.85 -8.22 -19.79
CA LYS A 450 -16.94 -6.86 -20.35
C LYS A 450 -16.00 -5.90 -19.63
N SER A 451 -15.93 -5.97 -18.29
CA SER A 451 -15.08 -5.08 -17.52
C SER A 451 -13.60 -5.44 -17.61
N ALA A 452 -13.26 -6.73 -17.57
CA ALA A 452 -11.89 -7.18 -17.78
C ALA A 452 -11.39 -6.80 -19.18
N SER A 453 -12.20 -7.01 -20.23
CA SER A 453 -11.82 -6.66 -21.60
C SER A 453 -11.62 -5.15 -21.76
N ALA A 454 -12.53 -4.33 -21.22
CA ALA A 454 -12.38 -2.87 -21.30
C ALA A 454 -11.11 -2.33 -20.63
N ILE A 455 -10.64 -2.96 -19.53
CA ILE A 455 -9.34 -2.62 -18.93
C ILE A 455 -8.19 -2.97 -19.88
N LEU A 456 -8.24 -4.14 -20.51
CA LEU A 456 -7.20 -4.59 -21.44
C LEU A 456 -7.19 -3.75 -22.71
N ASP A 457 -8.35 -3.33 -23.20
CA ASP A 457 -8.51 -2.43 -24.34
C ASP A 457 -7.95 -1.04 -24.01
N ALA A 458 -8.30 -0.47 -22.84
CA ALA A 458 -7.72 0.79 -22.38
C ALA A 458 -6.19 0.74 -22.22
N CYS A 459 -5.64 -0.44 -21.88
CA CYS A 459 -4.20 -0.68 -21.87
C CYS A 459 -3.61 -0.74 -23.28
N ALA A 460 -4.29 -1.40 -24.22
CA ALA A 460 -3.85 -1.52 -25.61
C ALA A 460 -3.80 -0.15 -26.33
N ASP A 461 -4.72 0.75 -25.99
CA ASP A 461 -4.79 2.10 -26.56
C ASP A 461 -3.72 3.05 -26.02
N MET A 462 -3.03 2.68 -24.94
CA MET A 462 -2.00 3.50 -24.30
C MET A 462 -0.59 3.13 -24.77
N PRO A 463 0.23 4.08 -25.25
CA PRO A 463 1.62 3.79 -25.61
C PRO A 463 2.42 3.34 -24.38
N ARG A 464 3.19 2.26 -24.54
CA ARG A 464 3.88 1.56 -23.44
C ARG A 464 5.01 2.38 -22.79
N ASP A 465 5.67 3.22 -23.57
CA ASP A 465 6.74 4.12 -23.14
C ASP A 465 6.20 5.42 -22.49
N HIS A 466 4.88 5.61 -22.49
CA HIS A 466 4.25 6.81 -21.98
C HIS A 466 4.20 6.84 -20.44
N ARG A 467 4.28 8.05 -19.86
CA ARG A 467 4.36 8.27 -18.40
C ARG A 467 3.15 7.75 -17.60
N PHE A 468 2.04 7.52 -18.28
CA PHE A 468 0.77 7.05 -17.74
C PHE A 468 0.70 5.53 -17.63
N TYR A 469 1.42 4.80 -18.48
CA TYR A 469 1.25 3.35 -18.64
C TYR A 469 1.45 2.58 -17.33
N LYS A 470 2.41 3.01 -16.52
CA LYS A 470 2.66 2.45 -15.18
C LYS A 470 1.46 2.48 -14.23
N ARG A 471 0.47 3.37 -14.43
CA ARG A 471 -0.74 3.46 -13.59
C ARG A 471 -1.83 2.47 -13.97
N LEU A 472 -1.65 1.74 -15.06
CA LEU A 472 -2.52 0.61 -15.41
C LEU A 472 -2.24 -0.65 -14.57
N LEU A 473 -1.18 -0.66 -13.76
CA LEU A 473 -0.75 -1.83 -12.99
C LEU A 473 -1.87 -2.46 -12.15
N PHE A 474 -2.58 -1.64 -11.36
CA PHE A 474 -3.68 -2.14 -10.52
C PHE A 474 -4.91 -2.57 -11.32
N PRO A 475 -5.42 -1.78 -12.30
CA PRO A 475 -6.46 -2.27 -13.20
C PRO A 475 -6.09 -3.57 -13.92
N LEU A 476 -4.86 -3.70 -14.45
CA LEU A 476 -4.37 -4.89 -15.13
C LEU A 476 -4.32 -6.10 -14.20
N PHE A 477 -3.92 -5.92 -12.94
CA PHE A 477 -4.01 -6.97 -11.94
C PHE A 477 -5.45 -7.46 -11.77
N LEU A 478 -6.42 -6.56 -11.62
CA LEU A 478 -7.83 -6.91 -11.48
C LEU A 478 -8.38 -7.61 -12.73
N ALA A 479 -8.06 -7.13 -13.93
CA ALA A 479 -8.43 -7.82 -15.17
C ALA A 479 -7.79 -9.22 -15.25
N GLY A 480 -6.54 -9.37 -14.83
CA GLY A 480 -5.79 -10.64 -14.85
C GLY A 480 -6.31 -11.67 -13.86
N VAL A 481 -6.79 -11.26 -12.67
CA VAL A 481 -7.44 -12.19 -11.72
C VAL A 481 -8.85 -12.55 -12.16
N ASP A 482 -9.56 -11.67 -12.87
CA ASP A 482 -10.97 -11.87 -13.25
C ASP A 482 -11.21 -12.36 -14.69
N THR A 483 -10.16 -12.62 -15.47
CA THR A 483 -10.28 -13.26 -16.80
C THR A 483 -9.94 -14.75 -16.79
N SER A 484 -10.66 -15.55 -17.57
CA SER A 484 -10.38 -16.96 -17.84
C SER A 484 -9.70 -17.20 -19.19
N SER A 485 -9.63 -16.19 -20.07
CA SER A 485 -9.07 -16.34 -21.41
C SER A 485 -7.54 -16.42 -21.35
N SER A 486 -6.98 -17.52 -21.83
CA SER A 486 -5.51 -17.70 -21.86
C SER A 486 -4.78 -16.58 -22.60
N HIS A 487 -5.40 -16.00 -23.63
CA HIS A 487 -4.82 -14.90 -24.40
C HIS A 487 -4.83 -13.59 -23.61
N GLN A 488 -5.94 -13.30 -22.92
CA GLN A 488 -6.06 -12.12 -22.06
C GLN A 488 -5.15 -12.23 -20.84
N LEU A 489 -5.01 -13.42 -20.25
CA LEU A 489 -4.07 -13.70 -19.17
C LEU A 489 -2.62 -13.44 -19.58
N HIS A 490 -2.22 -13.96 -20.75
CA HIS A 490 -0.89 -13.72 -21.28
C HIS A 490 -0.64 -12.24 -21.55
N TYR A 491 -1.61 -11.55 -22.15
CA TYR A 491 -1.52 -10.12 -22.41
C TYR A 491 -1.38 -9.29 -21.13
N ALA A 492 -2.23 -9.54 -20.13
CA ALA A 492 -2.12 -8.88 -18.82
C ALA A 492 -0.76 -9.13 -18.15
N SER A 493 -0.29 -10.38 -18.17
CA SER A 493 1.01 -10.77 -17.62
C SER A 493 2.15 -10.02 -18.31
N TRP A 494 2.11 -9.94 -19.65
CA TRP A 494 3.09 -9.21 -20.44
C TRP A 494 3.09 -7.72 -20.12
N CYS A 495 1.92 -7.07 -20.11
CA CYS A 495 1.79 -5.65 -19.76
C CYS A 495 2.32 -5.35 -18.35
N ILE A 496 2.03 -6.20 -17.37
CA ILE A 496 2.57 -6.08 -16.00
C ILE A 496 4.09 -6.24 -16.00
N GLY A 497 4.63 -7.19 -16.78
CA GLY A 497 6.07 -7.36 -16.97
C GLY A 497 6.76 -6.11 -17.51
N GLU A 498 6.16 -5.44 -18.49
CA GLU A 498 6.68 -4.18 -19.04
C GLU A 498 6.68 -3.04 -17.99
N ILE A 499 5.65 -2.94 -17.16
CA ILE A 499 5.61 -1.96 -16.06
C ILE A 499 6.73 -2.25 -15.06
N LYS A 500 6.94 -3.51 -14.68
CA LYS A 500 8.03 -3.92 -13.78
C LYS A 500 9.39 -3.57 -14.37
N HIS A 501 9.62 -3.87 -15.64
CA HIS A 501 10.88 -3.58 -16.32
C HIS A 501 11.14 -2.07 -16.43
N SER A 502 10.14 -1.29 -16.83
CA SER A 502 10.28 0.16 -17.04
C SER A 502 10.43 0.95 -15.73
N THR A 503 9.81 0.49 -14.64
CA THR A 503 9.83 1.18 -13.35
C THR A 503 10.90 0.66 -12.41
N GLY A 504 11.33 -0.59 -12.54
CA GLY A 504 12.22 -1.27 -11.58
C GLY A 504 11.52 -1.78 -10.33
N PHE A 505 10.21 -1.58 -10.19
CA PHE A 505 9.42 -2.16 -9.09
C PHE A 505 9.06 -3.61 -9.41
N GLN A 506 9.39 -4.53 -8.50
CA GLN A 506 9.24 -5.97 -8.77
C GLN A 506 7.84 -6.52 -8.46
N HIS A 507 7.07 -5.84 -7.59
CA HIS A 507 5.72 -6.25 -7.16
C HIS A 507 5.56 -7.76 -6.87
N PRO A 508 6.37 -8.34 -5.96
CA PRO A 508 6.37 -9.79 -5.75
C PRO A 508 5.04 -10.30 -5.20
N ALA A 509 4.40 -9.58 -4.28
CA ALA A 509 3.10 -9.98 -3.73
C ALA A 509 1.98 -10.03 -4.76
N MET A 510 1.95 -9.09 -5.71
CA MET A 510 1.00 -9.11 -6.82
C MET A 510 1.22 -10.33 -7.71
N THR A 511 2.48 -10.59 -8.07
CA THR A 511 2.86 -11.71 -8.94
C THR A 511 2.48 -13.04 -8.27
N GLU A 512 2.74 -13.17 -6.97
CA GLU A 512 2.36 -14.34 -6.18
C GLU A 512 0.83 -14.54 -6.14
N LEU A 513 0.06 -13.46 -5.96
CA LEU A 513 -1.40 -13.54 -5.94
C LEU A 513 -2.00 -13.93 -7.30
N LEU A 514 -1.51 -13.35 -8.39
CA LEU A 514 -1.92 -13.75 -9.74
C LEU A 514 -1.67 -15.24 -9.96
N ASN A 515 -0.46 -15.71 -9.61
CA ASN A 515 -0.11 -17.11 -9.74
C ASN A 515 -1.03 -18.02 -8.91
N LYS A 516 -1.31 -17.67 -7.65
CA LYS A 516 -2.22 -18.42 -6.78
C LYS A 516 -3.63 -18.53 -7.37
N VAL A 517 -4.20 -17.41 -7.84
CA VAL A 517 -5.53 -17.41 -8.47
C VAL A 517 -5.56 -18.32 -9.69
N TRP A 518 -4.51 -18.26 -10.53
CA TRP A 518 -4.45 -19.04 -11.76
C TRP A 518 -4.19 -20.53 -11.51
N GLU A 519 -3.37 -20.86 -10.52
CA GLU A 519 -3.14 -22.24 -10.08
C GLU A 519 -4.44 -22.86 -9.55
N GLU A 520 -5.15 -22.17 -8.68
CA GLU A 520 -6.44 -22.64 -8.14
C GLU A 520 -7.50 -22.77 -9.22
N ARG A 521 -7.56 -21.85 -10.20
CA ARG A 521 -8.48 -21.97 -11.33
C ARG A 521 -8.16 -23.16 -12.23
N ARG A 522 -6.87 -23.46 -12.46
CA ARG A 522 -6.44 -24.65 -13.21
C ARG A 522 -6.76 -25.94 -12.45
N ALA A 523 -6.55 -25.96 -11.14
CA ALA A 523 -6.85 -27.11 -10.29
C ALA A 523 -8.36 -27.41 -10.23
N ASN A 524 -9.18 -26.36 -10.30
CA ASN A 524 -10.64 -26.45 -10.19
C ASN A 524 -11.36 -26.10 -11.50
N ALA A 525 -10.83 -26.51 -12.65
CA ALA A 525 -11.35 -26.14 -13.98
C ALA A 525 -12.83 -26.53 -14.22
N HIS A 526 -13.37 -27.47 -13.46
CA HIS A 526 -14.77 -27.91 -13.53
C HIS A 526 -15.71 -27.18 -12.57
N SER A 527 -15.18 -26.31 -11.70
CA SER A 527 -15.99 -25.52 -10.77
C SER A 527 -16.57 -24.30 -11.46
N SER A 528 -17.87 -24.08 -11.30
CA SER A 528 -18.52 -22.84 -11.74
C SER A 528 -18.28 -21.67 -10.78
N SER A 529 -17.68 -21.93 -9.61
CA SER A 529 -17.41 -20.92 -8.58
C SER A 529 -16.23 -20.03 -8.98
N ASN A 530 -16.28 -18.77 -8.57
CA ASN A 530 -15.16 -17.86 -8.73
C ASN A 530 -13.99 -18.25 -7.82
N VAL A 531 -12.77 -17.82 -8.18
CA VAL A 531 -11.58 -17.88 -7.34
C VAL A 531 -11.29 -16.46 -6.83
N PRO A 532 -11.86 -16.07 -5.66
CA PRO A 532 -11.72 -14.72 -5.14
C PRO A 532 -10.31 -14.47 -4.60
N TRP A 533 -9.54 -13.62 -5.30
CA TRP A 533 -8.16 -13.32 -4.89
C TRP A 533 -8.05 -12.70 -3.48
N MET A 534 -9.09 -12.00 -3.03
CA MET A 534 -9.17 -11.43 -1.68
C MET A 534 -8.99 -12.49 -0.60
N GLU A 535 -9.43 -13.74 -0.80
CA GLU A 535 -9.30 -14.83 0.19
C GLU A 535 -7.84 -15.19 0.49
N PHE A 536 -6.92 -14.94 -0.45
CA PHE A 536 -5.48 -15.11 -0.21
C PHE A 536 -4.87 -13.99 0.62
N THR A 537 -5.59 -12.88 0.79
CA THR A 537 -5.11 -11.66 1.47
C THR A 537 -5.86 -11.36 2.76
N CYS A 538 -7.13 -11.75 2.82
CA CYS A 538 -8.09 -11.40 3.86
C CYS A 538 -9.09 -12.56 4.01
N SER A 539 -8.75 -13.52 4.84
CA SER A 539 -9.63 -14.63 5.19
C SER A 539 -9.45 -14.98 6.67
N LYS A 540 -10.52 -15.46 7.30
CA LYS A 540 -10.50 -15.91 8.72
C LYS A 540 -9.54 -17.09 8.93
N LEU A 541 -9.17 -17.78 7.85
CA LEU A 541 -8.28 -18.93 7.87
C LEU A 541 -6.78 -18.54 7.80
N LEU A 542 -6.47 -17.29 7.46
CA LEU A 542 -5.10 -16.81 7.38
C LEU A 542 -4.55 -16.52 8.79
N ARG A 543 -3.32 -16.96 9.04
CA ARG A 543 -2.62 -16.71 10.31
C ARG A 543 -2.28 -15.24 10.52
N SER A 544 -2.00 -14.53 9.44
CA SER A 544 -1.69 -13.10 9.43
C SER A 544 -2.42 -12.43 8.29
N GLN A 545 -3.10 -11.33 8.59
CA GLN A 545 -3.78 -10.51 7.59
C GLN A 545 -2.92 -9.28 7.33
N HIS A 546 -2.32 -9.23 6.14
CA HIS A 546 -1.49 -8.11 5.73
C HIS A 546 -2.26 -7.17 4.79
N ALA A 547 -1.79 -5.93 4.67
CA ALA A 547 -2.30 -4.97 3.71
C ALA A 547 -1.52 -5.12 2.40
N TYR A 548 -2.17 -5.61 1.34
CA TYR A 548 -1.56 -5.66 0.03
C TYR A 548 -1.72 -4.30 -0.66
N LEU A 549 -0.64 -3.81 -1.23
CA LEU A 549 -0.55 -2.48 -1.82
C LEU A 549 -0.02 -2.63 -3.24
N PHE A 550 -0.93 -2.53 -4.21
CA PHE A 550 -0.62 -2.60 -5.63
C PHE A 550 -0.56 -1.18 -6.18
N PHE A 551 0.56 -0.50 -5.95
CA PHE A 551 0.77 0.90 -6.33
C PHE A 551 1.60 1.03 -7.61
#